data_AF-A0AA91IRB1-F1
#
_entry.id   AF-A0AA91IRB1-F1
#
_cell.length_a   1.000
_cell.length_b   1.000
_cell.length_c   1.000
_cell.angle_alpha   90.00
_cell.angle_beta   90.00
_cell.angle_gamma   90.00
#
_symmetry.space_group_name_H-M   'P 1'
#
loop_
_entity.id
_entity.type
_entity.pdbx_description
1 polymer ?
#
loop_
_entity_poly.entity_id
_entity_poly.type
_entity_poly.pdbx_seq_one_letter_code
_entity_poly.pdbx_strand_id
1 'polypeptide(L)'
;MIVFNKKLVTEYNQVKQAWNQLLMQRESFNVNQNNISAQYGGALEVNQSALISKDYWREVDNITTRVFRNDEGNGLLDDLLGLGTPISIGKTAALYRVSSDAGKVHRTLTGHVPEELDKVIYDEAGDPIPIFNTGYSREWREWNGMQSENLDAMADDQEAHVAAIREDMADYMLSGDAKVKVKGYVGAGITNHANTNQVDLSASGLNIDLTTSTPDQTVAFFTGPFAKLLDDNYVQEKVKLWASPDIMRNLNKPYSDAAGFKEGTVLEYILRYGRIESVNQTFKLTGNHFIAYVRNSQYIKTRIAAPVGTFMIPRQNPFDNYNTLVWSAVGLQIKRDFNGRSKVFNAQG
;
A
#
# COMPACT_ATOMS: atom_id res chain seq x y z
N MET A 1 -6.28 -6.91 -1.07
CA MET A 1 -7.27 -6.73 0.00
C MET A 1 -6.74 -7.17 1.38
N ILE A 2 -6.30 -6.20 2.19
CA ILE A 2 -6.08 -6.37 3.65
C ILE A 2 -7.45 -6.32 4.34
N VAL A 3 -8.24 -7.36 4.15
CA VAL A 3 -9.41 -7.61 5.00
C VAL A 3 -9.17 -8.99 5.60
N PHE A 4 -9.61 -9.20 6.84
CA PHE A 4 -9.54 -10.51 7.45
C PHE A 4 -10.22 -11.54 6.55
N ASN A 5 -9.43 -12.43 5.95
CA ASN A 5 -9.93 -13.53 5.15
C ASN A 5 -9.49 -14.86 5.75
N LYS A 6 -10.27 -15.92 5.51
CA LYS A 6 -10.03 -17.23 6.11
C LYS A 6 -8.62 -17.74 5.84
N LYS A 7 -8.11 -17.51 4.62
CA LYS A 7 -6.79 -17.95 4.17
C LYS A 7 -5.66 -17.28 4.94
N LEU A 8 -5.69 -15.95 5.08
CA LEU A 8 -4.70 -15.15 5.80
C LEU A 8 -4.67 -15.49 7.30
N VAL A 9 -5.83 -15.75 7.91
CA VAL A 9 -5.94 -16.14 9.32
C VAL A 9 -5.38 -17.54 9.56
N THR A 10 -5.55 -18.48 8.62
CA THR A 10 -4.97 -19.83 8.73
C THR A 10 -3.47 -19.89 8.41
N GLU A 11 -2.99 -19.07 7.48
CA GLU A 11 -1.60 -19.13 7.00
C GLU A 11 -0.62 -18.35 7.89
N TYR A 12 -1.09 -17.31 8.58
CA TYR A 12 -0.22 -16.41 9.35
C TYR A 12 -0.63 -16.27 10.82
N ASN A 13 0.22 -16.74 11.73
CA ASN A 13 -0.02 -16.70 13.19
C ASN A 13 -0.23 -15.27 13.73
N GLN A 14 0.42 -14.27 13.15
CA GLN A 14 0.27 -12.87 13.58
C GLN A 14 -1.10 -12.30 13.20
N VAL A 15 -1.58 -12.61 11.99
CA VAL A 15 -2.92 -12.22 11.55
C VAL A 15 -3.98 -12.93 12.41
N LYS A 16 -3.72 -14.20 12.79
CA LYS A 16 -4.58 -14.94 13.73
C LYS A 16 -4.65 -14.30 15.12
N GLN A 17 -3.53 -13.81 15.65
CA GLN A 17 -3.52 -13.09 16.93
C GLN A 17 -4.33 -11.79 16.85
N ALA A 18 -4.13 -10.99 15.80
CA ALA A 18 -4.92 -9.77 15.57
C ALA A 18 -6.42 -10.08 15.40
N TRP A 19 -6.77 -11.18 14.71
CA TRP A 19 -8.16 -11.63 14.56
C TRP A 19 -8.78 -12.03 15.90
N ASN A 20 -8.05 -12.81 16.71
CA ASN A 20 -8.53 -13.20 18.04
C ASN A 20 -8.74 -11.99 18.96
N GLN A 21 -7.85 -10.99 18.90
CA GLN A 21 -8.01 -9.73 19.64
C GLN A 21 -9.28 -8.99 19.21
N LEU A 22 -9.54 -8.91 17.91
CA LEU A 22 -10.76 -8.30 17.38
C LEU A 22 -12.02 -9.05 17.84
N LEU A 23 -12.02 -10.39 17.81
CA LEU A 23 -13.15 -11.18 18.30
C LEU A 23 -13.40 -10.98 19.81
N MET A 24 -12.34 -10.97 20.62
CA MET A 24 -12.48 -10.71 22.07
C MET A 24 -13.02 -9.32 22.36
N GLN A 25 -12.64 -8.30 21.57
CA GLN A 25 -13.18 -6.95 21.73
C GLN A 25 -14.66 -6.88 21.34
N ARG A 26 -15.07 -7.54 20.23
CA ARG A 26 -16.48 -7.65 19.83
C ARG A 26 -17.31 -8.40 20.90
N GLU A 27 -16.77 -9.46 21.49
CA GLU A 27 -17.41 -10.19 22.58
C GLU A 27 -17.51 -9.36 23.86
N SER A 28 -16.45 -8.64 24.23
CA SER A 28 -16.46 -7.72 25.37
C SER A 28 -17.52 -6.62 25.23
N PHE A 29 -17.75 -6.12 24.02
CA PHE A 29 -18.81 -5.16 23.75
C PHE A 29 -20.19 -5.79 24.04
N ASN A 30 -20.43 -7.00 23.51
CA ASN A 30 -21.70 -7.72 23.72
C ASN A 30 -21.95 -8.05 25.20
N VAL A 31 -20.91 -8.48 25.91
CA VAL A 31 -20.99 -8.77 27.35
C VAL A 31 -21.29 -7.50 28.15
N ASN A 32 -20.65 -6.38 27.83
CA ASN A 32 -20.92 -5.10 28.48
C ASN A 32 -22.36 -4.65 28.22
N GLN A 33 -22.85 -4.76 26.98
CA GLN A 33 -24.23 -4.44 26.65
C GLN A 33 -25.25 -5.31 27.42
N ASN A 34 -24.96 -6.60 27.59
CA ASN A 34 -25.77 -7.50 28.40
C ASN A 34 -25.74 -7.13 29.89
N ASN A 35 -24.57 -6.74 30.42
CA ASN A 35 -24.44 -6.29 31.81
C ASN A 35 -25.23 -4.99 32.06
N ILE A 36 -25.18 -4.04 31.14
CA ILE A 36 -25.98 -2.81 31.20
C ILE A 36 -27.48 -3.18 31.17
N SER A 37 -27.91 -4.04 30.24
CA SER A 37 -29.31 -4.50 30.19
C SER A 37 -29.77 -5.15 31.50
N ALA A 38 -28.93 -6.00 32.10
CA ALA A 38 -29.21 -6.68 33.36
C ALA A 38 -29.18 -5.74 34.58
N GLN A 39 -28.27 -4.76 34.61
CA GLN A 39 -28.09 -3.83 35.73
C GLN A 39 -29.17 -2.74 35.77
N TYR A 40 -29.68 -2.31 34.61
CA TYR A 40 -30.75 -1.31 34.50
C TYR A 40 -32.16 -1.92 34.36
N GLY A 41 -32.26 -3.25 34.50
CA GLY A 41 -33.46 -4.00 34.86
C GLY A 41 -34.78 -3.51 34.25
N GLY A 42 -34.95 -3.62 32.93
CA GLY A 42 -36.25 -3.43 32.24
C GLY A 42 -36.98 -2.09 32.43
N ALA A 43 -36.43 -1.15 33.19
CA ALA A 43 -37.05 0.15 33.52
C ALA A 43 -36.60 1.27 32.56
N LEU A 44 -35.49 1.05 31.87
CA LEU A 44 -35.14 1.73 30.63
C LEU A 44 -35.24 0.66 29.56
N GLU A 45 -35.95 0.91 28.46
CA GLU A 45 -35.89 0.06 27.27
C GLU A 45 -34.46 0.06 26.75
N VAL A 46 -33.57 -0.71 27.39
CA VAL A 46 -32.28 -1.08 26.84
C VAL A 46 -32.64 -2.01 25.70
N ASN A 47 -32.87 -1.39 24.54
CA ASN A 47 -33.23 -1.99 23.27
C ASN A 47 -32.72 -3.43 23.20
N GLN A 48 -33.63 -4.40 23.27
CA GLN A 48 -33.28 -5.80 22.95
C GLN A 48 -32.74 -5.91 21.50
N SER A 49 -32.96 -4.88 20.67
CA SER A 49 -32.35 -4.67 19.36
C SER A 49 -30.90 -4.15 19.38
N ALA A 50 -30.31 -3.83 20.54
CA ALA A 50 -28.92 -3.36 20.67
C ALA A 50 -27.90 -4.49 20.87
N LEU A 51 -28.34 -5.76 20.94
CA LEU A 51 -27.45 -6.89 20.70
C LEU A 51 -27.09 -6.89 19.22
N ILE A 52 -25.94 -6.29 18.93
CA ILE A 52 -25.35 -6.30 17.61
C ILE A 52 -25.12 -7.76 17.22
N SER A 53 -25.98 -8.26 16.33
CA SER A 53 -25.98 -9.66 15.95
C SER A 53 -24.72 -9.98 15.15
N LYS A 54 -24.37 -11.26 15.10
CA LYS A 54 -23.31 -11.75 14.22
C LYS A 54 -23.55 -11.33 12.76
N ASP A 55 -24.81 -11.18 12.35
CA ASP A 55 -25.15 -10.78 10.99
C ASP A 55 -24.85 -9.31 10.71
N TYR A 56 -25.01 -8.42 11.69
CA TYR A 56 -24.54 -7.04 11.58
C TYR A 56 -23.02 -6.98 11.37
N TRP A 57 -22.24 -7.71 12.17
CA TRP A 57 -20.78 -7.74 11.98
C TRP A 57 -20.38 -8.30 10.60
N ARG A 58 -21.15 -9.26 10.06
CA ARG A 58 -20.94 -9.76 8.70
C ARG A 58 -21.29 -8.72 7.65
N GLU A 59 -22.32 -7.93 7.85
CA GLU A 59 -22.71 -6.84 6.97
C GLU A 59 -21.67 -5.72 6.97
N VAL A 60 -21.25 -5.25 8.14
CA VAL A 60 -20.11 -4.34 8.37
C VAL A 60 -18.85 -4.84 7.65
N ASP A 61 -18.49 -6.11 7.84
CA ASP A 61 -17.32 -6.70 7.21
C ASP A 61 -17.52 -6.84 5.68
N ASN A 62 -18.75 -7.12 5.20
CA ASN A 62 -19.08 -7.18 3.76
C ASN A 62 -19.06 -5.79 3.11
N ILE A 63 -19.58 -4.76 3.75
CA ILE A 63 -19.54 -3.36 3.28
C ILE A 63 -18.07 -2.95 3.10
N THR A 64 -17.23 -3.25 4.08
CA THR A 64 -15.77 -3.02 4.00
C THR A 64 -15.13 -3.64 2.74
N THR A 65 -15.67 -4.76 2.23
CA THR A 65 -15.19 -5.39 0.98
C THR A 65 -15.76 -4.78 -0.30
N ARG A 66 -16.88 -4.03 -0.26
CA ARG A 66 -17.58 -3.49 -1.43
C ARG A 66 -17.11 -2.10 -1.82
N VAL A 67 -16.60 -1.31 -0.87
CA VAL A 67 -16.18 0.08 -1.13
C VAL A 67 -14.93 0.09 -2.02
N PHE A 68 -15.16 0.15 -3.32
CA PHE A 68 -14.14 0.34 -4.34
C PHE A 68 -14.48 1.61 -5.13
N ARG A 69 -14.04 2.76 -4.61
CA ARG A 69 -13.84 3.92 -5.49
C ARG A 69 -12.54 3.68 -6.26
N ASN A 70 -12.68 3.41 -7.55
CA ASN A 70 -11.58 3.02 -8.44
C ASN A 70 -10.61 4.19 -8.72
N ASP A 71 -10.97 5.41 -8.31
CA ASP A 71 -10.25 6.65 -8.61
C ASP A 71 -9.09 6.92 -7.63
N GLU A 72 -9.21 6.49 -6.37
CA GLU A 72 -8.35 6.96 -5.27
C GLU A 72 -7.01 6.20 -5.12
N GLY A 73 -6.50 5.55 -6.18
CA GLY A 73 -5.22 4.82 -6.12
C GLY A 73 -5.31 3.40 -5.53
N ASN A 74 -6.53 2.88 -5.34
CA ASN A 74 -6.80 1.54 -4.81
C ASN A 74 -6.11 0.41 -5.61
N GLY A 75 -5.99 0.54 -6.94
CA GLY A 75 -5.31 -0.47 -7.76
C GLY A 75 -3.82 -0.63 -7.44
N LEU A 76 -3.12 0.48 -7.20
CA LEU A 76 -1.71 0.48 -6.78
C LEU A 76 -1.59 -0.14 -5.39
N LEU A 77 -2.44 0.30 -4.46
CA LEU A 77 -2.47 -0.24 -3.11
C LEU A 77 -2.70 -1.75 -3.14
N ASP A 78 -3.72 -2.25 -3.83
CA ASP A 78 -4.02 -3.69 -3.87
C ASP A 78 -2.87 -4.54 -4.45
N ASP A 79 -2.11 -4.02 -5.41
CA ASP A 79 -0.92 -4.72 -5.92
C ASP A 79 0.21 -4.78 -4.88
N LEU A 80 0.48 -3.67 -4.19
CA LEU A 80 1.49 -3.59 -3.12
C LEU A 80 1.10 -4.43 -1.90
N LEU A 81 -0.19 -4.48 -1.57
CA LEU A 81 -0.74 -5.32 -0.52
C LEU A 81 -0.66 -6.81 -0.87
N GLY A 82 -0.71 -7.16 -2.16
CA GLY A 82 -0.45 -8.51 -2.64
C GLY A 82 0.98 -9.01 -2.38
N LEU A 83 1.94 -8.10 -2.17
CA LEU A 83 3.32 -8.39 -1.76
C LEU A 83 3.52 -8.30 -0.24
N GLY A 84 2.44 -8.18 0.52
CA GLY A 84 2.47 -7.96 1.95
C GLY A 84 3.03 -9.15 2.74
N THR A 85 3.91 -8.86 3.69
CA THR A 85 4.37 -9.83 4.69
C THR A 85 3.92 -9.38 6.07
N PRO A 86 3.29 -10.26 6.88
CA PRO A 86 2.85 -9.87 8.21
C PRO A 86 4.03 -9.64 9.15
N ILE A 87 3.85 -8.70 10.07
CA ILE A 87 4.79 -8.39 11.15
C ILE A 87 4.03 -8.22 12.46
N SER A 88 4.71 -8.37 13.60
CA SER A 88 4.07 -8.12 14.90
C SER A 88 3.80 -6.62 15.08
N ILE A 89 2.64 -6.28 15.62
CA ILE A 89 2.23 -4.90 15.95
C ILE A 89 3.19 -4.17 16.90
N GLY A 90 3.95 -4.93 17.71
CA GLY A 90 4.97 -4.33 18.60
C GLY A 90 6.21 -3.80 17.87
N LYS A 91 6.38 -4.08 16.57
CA LYS A 91 7.50 -3.59 15.78
C LYS A 91 7.12 -2.29 15.08
N THR A 92 7.68 -1.18 15.56
CA THR A 92 7.42 0.17 15.03
C THR A 92 8.19 0.49 13.75
N ALA A 93 9.23 -0.28 13.43
CA ALA A 93 9.99 -0.16 12.18
C ALA A 93 10.41 -1.53 11.64
N ALA A 94 10.41 -1.67 10.32
CA ALA A 94 10.88 -2.85 9.61
C ALA A 94 12.37 -2.71 9.27
N LEU A 95 13.23 -3.24 10.12
CA LEU A 95 14.67 -3.24 9.89
C LEU A 95 15.09 -4.32 8.88
N TYR A 96 16.05 -4.01 8.04
CA TYR A 96 16.76 -4.97 7.20
C TYR A 96 18.24 -4.66 7.13
N ARG A 97 19.04 -5.72 6.95
CA ARG A 97 20.50 -5.63 6.82
C ARG A 97 20.90 -5.63 5.36
N VAL A 98 21.85 -4.78 5.02
CA VAL A 98 22.51 -4.76 3.72
C VAL A 98 23.96 -5.22 3.91
N SER A 99 24.38 -6.20 3.11
CA SER A 99 25.73 -6.80 3.17
C SER A 99 26.57 -6.22 2.04
N SER A 100 27.78 -5.78 2.35
CA SER A 100 28.77 -5.40 1.33
C SER A 100 29.28 -6.61 0.53
N ASP A 101 29.69 -6.38 -0.72
CA ASP A 101 30.40 -7.35 -1.55
C ASP A 101 31.88 -7.34 -1.15
N ALA A 102 32.38 -8.47 -0.66
CA ALA A 102 33.74 -8.62 -0.15
C ALA A 102 34.38 -9.87 -0.75
N GLY A 103 35.70 -9.81 -1.00
CA GLY A 103 36.46 -10.90 -1.60
C GLY A 103 37.05 -10.52 -2.95
N LYS A 104 38.24 -9.91 -2.94
CA LYS A 104 39.07 -9.78 -4.14
C LYS A 104 39.76 -11.11 -4.39
N VAL A 105 39.70 -11.60 -5.64
CA VAL A 105 40.36 -12.85 -6.03
C VAL A 105 41.62 -12.52 -6.82
N HIS A 106 42.79 -12.81 -6.26
CA HIS A 106 44.05 -12.69 -6.98
C HIS A 106 44.33 -13.97 -7.80
N ARG A 107 44.74 -13.80 -9.05
CA ARG A 107 45.22 -14.89 -9.90
C ARG A 107 46.71 -14.71 -10.11
N THR A 108 47.52 -15.58 -9.50
CA THR A 108 48.98 -15.54 -9.63
C THR A 108 49.51 -16.91 -10.04
N LEU A 109 50.60 -16.92 -10.80
CA LEU A 109 51.22 -18.16 -11.29
C LEU A 109 52.11 -18.84 -10.24
N THR A 110 52.49 -18.11 -9.18
CA THR A 110 53.48 -18.55 -8.16
C THR A 110 52.93 -18.63 -6.73
N GLY A 111 51.71 -18.10 -6.48
CA GLY A 111 51.03 -18.20 -5.18
C GLY A 111 51.71 -17.47 -4.00
N HIS A 112 52.80 -16.73 -4.22
CA HIS A 112 53.62 -16.11 -3.17
C HIS A 112 53.24 -14.66 -2.83
N VAL A 113 52.02 -14.22 -3.17
CA VAL A 113 51.54 -12.86 -2.85
C VAL A 113 50.69 -12.92 -1.58
N PRO A 114 50.95 -12.10 -0.55
CA PRO A 114 50.11 -12.07 0.65
C PRO A 114 48.68 -11.62 0.31
N GLU A 115 47.71 -12.36 0.81
CA GLU A 115 46.27 -12.10 0.60
C GLU A 115 45.83 -10.89 1.43
N GLU A 116 45.09 -9.95 0.82
CA GLU A 116 44.42 -8.87 1.56
C GLU A 116 43.18 -9.44 2.25
N LEU A 117 43.16 -9.47 3.59
CA LEU A 117 42.00 -9.92 4.36
C LEU A 117 40.91 -8.85 4.34
N ASP A 118 39.87 -9.09 3.54
CA ASP A 118 38.68 -8.24 3.46
C ASP A 118 37.56 -8.72 4.40
N LYS A 119 36.73 -7.80 4.90
CA LYS A 119 35.59 -8.11 5.77
C LYS A 119 34.31 -7.47 5.25
N VAL A 120 33.22 -8.22 5.33
CA VAL A 120 31.87 -7.71 5.01
C VAL A 120 31.47 -6.64 6.03
N ILE A 121 31.11 -5.46 5.54
CA ILE A 121 30.48 -4.39 6.34
C ILE A 121 28.96 -4.55 6.26
N TYR A 122 28.28 -4.41 7.41
CA TYR A 122 26.82 -4.44 7.50
C TYR A 122 26.28 -3.04 7.77
N ASP A 123 25.25 -2.63 7.02
CA ASP A 123 24.45 -1.42 7.30
C ASP A 123 22.99 -1.81 7.64
N GLU A 124 22.34 -1.04 8.51
CA GLU A 124 20.98 -1.28 8.98
C GLU A 124 20.02 -0.19 8.52
N ALA A 125 19.17 -0.51 7.55
CA ALA A 125 18.12 0.37 7.05
C ALA A 125 16.75 -0.04 7.62
N GLY A 126 15.88 0.94 7.84
CA GLY A 126 14.59 0.75 8.49
C GLY A 126 13.51 1.65 7.92
N ASP A 127 12.29 1.13 7.87
CA ASP A 127 11.11 1.87 7.42
C ASP A 127 10.03 1.82 8.51
N PRO A 128 9.44 2.95 8.92
CA PRO A 128 8.44 2.97 9.99
C PRO A 128 7.11 2.33 9.54
N ILE A 129 6.36 1.80 10.51
CA ILE A 129 5.03 1.21 10.30
C ILE A 129 4.00 2.07 11.04
N PRO A 130 3.32 3.02 10.36
CA PRO A 130 2.29 3.84 10.99
C PRO A 130 1.00 3.06 11.27
N ILE A 131 0.17 3.66 12.11
CA ILE A 131 -1.21 3.24 12.36
C ILE A 131 -2.12 4.27 11.70
N PHE A 132 -3.01 3.80 10.84
CA PHE A 132 -4.10 4.56 10.25
C PHE A 132 -5.34 4.31 11.10
N ASN A 133 -6.00 5.36 11.55
CA ASN A 133 -7.23 5.25 12.32
C ASN A 133 -8.24 6.33 11.94
N THR A 134 -9.51 5.98 11.98
CA THR A 134 -10.62 6.93 11.88
C THR A 134 -11.76 6.44 12.75
N GLY A 135 -12.53 7.36 13.32
CA GLY A 135 -13.72 7.02 14.08
C GLY A 135 -14.93 7.78 13.61
N TYR A 136 -16.10 7.19 13.81
CA TYR A 136 -17.39 7.83 13.64
C TYR A 136 -18.25 7.61 14.87
N SER A 137 -19.14 8.56 15.13
CA SER A 137 -20.02 8.57 16.29
C SER A 137 -21.42 8.98 15.87
N ARG A 138 -22.43 8.32 16.44
CA ARG A 138 -23.83 8.76 16.38
C ARG A 138 -24.39 8.95 17.78
N GLU A 139 -25.19 10.00 17.96
CA GLU A 139 -25.84 10.25 19.24
C GLU A 139 -26.86 9.16 19.57
N TRP A 140 -27.01 8.81 20.84
CA TRP A 140 -27.93 7.74 21.25
C TRP A 140 -29.38 7.99 20.79
N ARG A 141 -29.86 9.24 20.91
CA ARG A 141 -31.23 9.61 20.54
C ARG A 141 -31.43 9.61 19.01
N GLU A 142 -30.44 10.10 18.27
CA GLU A 142 -30.43 10.07 16.80
C GLU A 142 -30.47 8.64 16.28
N TRP A 143 -29.63 7.76 16.83
CA TRP A 143 -29.57 6.35 16.47
C TRP A 143 -30.90 5.62 16.70
N ASN A 144 -31.53 5.83 17.87
CA ASN A 144 -32.83 5.20 18.14
C ASN A 144 -33.95 5.75 17.23
N GLY A 145 -33.89 7.03 16.86
CA GLY A 145 -34.80 7.62 15.88
C GLY A 145 -34.63 6.98 14.49
N MET A 146 -33.39 6.87 14.02
CA MET A 146 -33.08 6.26 12.71
C MET A 146 -33.42 4.76 12.66
N GLN A 147 -33.23 4.02 13.75
CA GLN A 147 -33.68 2.63 13.84
C GLN A 147 -35.21 2.50 13.74
N SER A 148 -35.97 3.43 14.33
CA SER A 148 -37.43 3.43 14.20
C SER A 148 -37.91 3.68 12.77
N GLU A 149 -37.08 4.35 11.97
CA GLU A 149 -37.32 4.64 10.55
C GLU A 149 -36.64 3.64 9.60
N ASN A 150 -35.95 2.62 10.14
CA ASN A 150 -35.19 1.61 9.39
C ASN A 150 -34.14 2.21 8.42
N LEU A 151 -33.54 3.34 8.81
CA LEU A 151 -32.45 4.00 8.07
C LEU A 151 -31.09 3.47 8.54
N ASP A 152 -30.29 2.95 7.61
CA ASP A 152 -28.97 2.37 7.91
C ASP A 152 -27.83 3.39 7.75
N ALA A 153 -27.86 4.45 8.57
CA ALA A 153 -26.86 5.51 8.51
C ALA A 153 -25.46 5.06 8.98
N MET A 154 -25.37 3.97 9.74
CA MET A 154 -24.10 3.50 10.30
C MET A 154 -23.30 2.66 9.31
N ALA A 155 -23.98 1.96 8.39
CA ALA A 155 -23.35 1.34 7.23
C ALA A 155 -22.74 2.38 6.28
N ASP A 156 -23.47 3.46 6.00
CA ASP A 156 -23.02 4.54 5.12
C ASP A 156 -21.79 5.28 5.69
N ASP A 157 -21.81 5.60 6.99
CA ASP A 157 -20.65 6.18 7.66
C ASP A 157 -19.44 5.24 7.61
N GLN A 158 -19.66 3.95 7.85
CA GLN A 158 -18.59 2.96 7.79
C GLN A 158 -17.97 2.89 6.38
N GLU A 159 -18.80 2.88 5.34
CA GLU A 159 -18.34 2.86 3.96
C GLU A 159 -17.45 4.08 3.66
N ALA A 160 -17.90 5.28 4.04
CA ALA A 160 -17.13 6.51 3.84
C ALA A 160 -15.79 6.51 4.61
N HIS A 161 -15.79 6.07 5.86
CA HIS A 161 -14.60 6.03 6.70
C HIS A 161 -13.59 4.96 6.27
N VAL A 162 -14.06 3.80 5.78
CA VAL A 162 -13.19 2.77 5.20
C VAL A 162 -12.56 3.27 3.90
N ALA A 163 -13.31 3.98 3.04
CA ALA A 163 -12.76 4.59 1.83
C ALA A 163 -11.63 5.57 2.17
N ALA A 164 -11.87 6.50 3.10
CA ALA A 164 -10.90 7.51 3.52
C ALA A 164 -9.59 6.88 4.06
N ILE A 165 -9.69 5.82 4.87
CA ILE A 165 -8.50 5.08 5.33
C ILE A 165 -7.72 4.49 4.15
N ARG A 166 -8.40 3.88 3.17
CA ARG A 166 -7.71 3.24 2.04
C ARG A 166 -7.05 4.27 1.12
N GLU A 167 -7.69 5.40 0.92
CA GLU A 167 -7.12 6.52 0.18
C GLU A 167 -5.84 7.04 0.87
N ASP A 168 -5.90 7.33 2.17
CA ASP A 168 -4.74 7.81 2.94
C ASP A 168 -3.61 6.78 3.00
N MET A 169 -3.95 5.48 3.07
CA MET A 169 -2.98 4.40 2.93
C MET A 169 -2.30 4.40 1.56
N ALA A 170 -3.05 4.63 0.47
CA ALA A 170 -2.48 4.71 -0.88
C ALA A 170 -1.56 5.92 -1.03
N ASP A 171 -1.97 7.08 -0.50
CA ASP A 171 -1.16 8.29 -0.48
C ASP A 171 0.12 8.10 0.33
N TYR A 172 0.03 7.49 1.52
CA TYR A 172 1.21 7.17 2.31
C TYR A 172 2.17 6.21 1.59
N MET A 173 1.67 5.21 0.87
CA MET A 173 2.53 4.33 0.07
C MET A 173 3.22 5.09 -1.07
N LEU A 174 2.57 6.10 -1.63
CA LEU A 174 3.06 6.86 -2.77
C LEU A 174 4.06 7.94 -2.35
N SER A 175 3.64 8.87 -1.49
CA SER A 175 4.39 10.07 -1.09
C SER A 175 4.96 9.97 0.33
N GLY A 176 4.45 9.08 1.16
CA GLY A 176 4.87 8.97 2.57
C GLY A 176 4.47 10.17 3.42
N ASP A 177 4.90 10.15 4.68
CA ASP A 177 4.75 11.27 5.60
C ASP A 177 6.05 11.50 6.38
N ALA A 178 6.64 12.68 6.18
CA ALA A 178 7.85 13.10 6.87
C ALA A 178 7.67 13.26 8.39
N LYS A 179 6.44 13.40 8.90
CA LYS A 179 6.15 13.51 10.33
C LYS A 179 6.25 12.16 11.05
N VAL A 180 5.97 11.07 10.34
CA VAL A 180 6.10 9.72 10.88
C VAL A 180 7.58 9.35 10.92
N LYS A 181 8.22 9.54 12.08
CA LYS A 181 9.63 9.20 12.30
C LYS A 181 9.80 8.25 13.47
N VAL A 182 10.56 7.18 13.25
CA VAL A 182 10.92 6.22 14.30
C VAL A 182 12.43 6.05 14.30
N LYS A 183 13.10 6.46 15.38
CA LYS A 183 14.56 6.28 15.57
C LYS A 183 15.42 6.82 14.42
N GLY A 184 14.97 7.91 13.76
CA GLY A 184 15.67 8.52 12.63
C GLY A 184 15.22 8.03 11.24
N TYR A 185 14.45 6.93 11.17
CA TYR A 185 13.82 6.47 9.94
C TYR A 185 12.54 7.27 9.67
N VAL A 186 12.45 7.86 8.49
CA VAL A 186 11.31 8.68 8.03
C VAL A 186 10.35 7.81 7.23
N GLY A 187 9.04 8.03 7.38
CA GLY A 187 8.00 7.37 6.60
C GLY A 187 8.03 7.82 5.15
N ALA A 188 8.91 7.23 4.35
CA ALA A 188 9.05 7.54 2.94
C ALA A 188 8.14 6.66 2.08
N GLY A 189 7.48 7.28 1.11
CA GLY A 189 6.72 6.60 0.05
C GLY A 189 7.61 6.32 -1.16
N ILE A 190 7.06 5.68 -2.19
CA ILE A 190 7.80 5.33 -3.41
C ILE A 190 8.46 6.57 -4.03
N THR A 191 7.81 7.73 -4.04
CA THR A 191 8.32 8.94 -4.72
C THR A 191 9.47 9.62 -4.00
N ASN A 192 9.58 9.49 -2.67
CA ASN A 192 10.61 10.20 -1.87
C ASN A 192 11.58 9.27 -1.13
N HIS A 193 11.46 7.95 -1.28
CA HIS A 193 12.36 7.02 -0.61
C HIS A 193 13.81 7.19 -1.09
N ALA A 194 14.75 7.19 -0.14
CA ALA A 194 16.18 7.17 -0.42
C ALA A 194 16.67 5.92 -1.18
N ASN A 195 15.81 4.91 -1.29
CA ASN A 195 16.07 3.65 -1.97
C ASN A 195 15.28 3.55 -3.28
N THR A 196 14.57 4.60 -3.70
CA THR A 196 13.95 4.68 -5.03
C THR A 196 14.89 5.45 -5.95
N ASN A 197 15.10 4.91 -7.15
CA ASN A 197 15.84 5.61 -8.19
C ASN A 197 14.97 6.75 -8.73
N GLN A 198 15.44 7.98 -8.55
CA GLN A 198 14.79 9.18 -9.08
C GLN A 198 15.26 9.41 -10.51
N VAL A 199 14.32 9.39 -11.45
CA VAL A 199 14.55 9.56 -12.88
C VAL A 199 13.99 10.90 -13.30
N ASP A 200 14.87 11.80 -13.72
CA ASP A 200 14.49 13.12 -14.21
C ASP A 200 14.07 13.03 -15.68
N LEU A 201 12.80 13.28 -15.97
CA LEU A 201 12.25 13.34 -17.33
C LEU A 201 12.31 14.76 -17.92
N SER A 202 12.65 15.77 -17.12
CA SER A 202 12.69 17.16 -17.55
C SER A 202 13.90 17.45 -18.45
N ALA A 203 14.03 18.72 -18.89
CA ALA A 203 15.10 19.16 -19.77
C ALA A 203 16.52 18.96 -19.20
N SER A 204 16.69 18.84 -17.87
CA SER A 204 17.98 18.55 -17.23
C SER A 204 18.36 17.07 -17.26
N GLY A 205 17.41 16.18 -17.50
CA GLY A 205 17.59 14.73 -17.48
C GLY A 205 17.40 14.10 -18.85
N LEU A 206 16.39 13.23 -18.95
CA LEU A 206 16.07 12.48 -20.17
C LEU A 206 15.31 13.31 -21.22
N ASN A 207 14.90 14.54 -20.87
CA ASN A 207 14.28 15.54 -21.74
C ASN A 207 13.16 14.96 -22.61
N ILE A 208 12.19 14.32 -21.98
CA ILE A 208 11.03 13.74 -22.65
C ILE A 208 9.75 14.00 -21.86
N ASP A 209 8.78 14.61 -22.54
CA ASP A 209 7.43 14.73 -22.04
C ASP A 209 6.57 13.58 -22.58
N LEU A 210 6.28 12.58 -21.73
CA LEU A 210 5.48 11.42 -22.11
C LEU A 210 4.00 11.75 -22.32
N THR A 211 3.55 12.96 -21.95
CA THR A 211 2.16 13.40 -22.16
C THR A 211 1.93 13.95 -23.58
N THR A 212 2.95 14.55 -24.19
CA THR A 212 2.87 15.20 -25.51
C THR A 212 3.76 14.59 -26.59
N SER A 213 4.72 13.75 -26.22
CA SER A 213 5.67 13.11 -27.14
C SER A 213 5.00 12.27 -28.23
N THR A 214 5.71 12.14 -29.35
CA THR A 214 5.23 11.32 -30.48
C THR A 214 5.30 9.83 -30.14
N PRO A 215 4.49 8.98 -30.82
CA PRO A 215 4.54 7.52 -30.67
C PRO A 215 5.96 6.93 -30.75
N ASP A 216 6.74 7.33 -31.76
CA ASP A 216 8.11 6.84 -31.95
C ASP A 216 9.06 7.29 -30.82
N GLN A 217 8.94 8.53 -30.33
CA GLN A 217 9.74 9.03 -29.21
C GLN A 217 9.44 8.26 -27.92
N THR A 218 8.17 7.95 -27.68
CA THR A 218 7.72 7.20 -26.50
C THR A 218 8.30 5.77 -26.51
N VAL A 219 8.24 5.07 -27.65
CA VAL A 219 8.80 3.72 -27.76
C VAL A 219 10.34 3.73 -27.68
N ALA A 220 11.00 4.71 -28.30
CA ALA A 220 12.44 4.86 -28.20
C ALA A 220 12.90 5.09 -26.74
N PHE A 221 12.12 5.83 -25.95
CA PHE A 221 12.39 6.03 -24.53
C PHE A 221 12.37 4.73 -23.73
N PHE A 222 11.30 3.93 -23.89
CA PHE A 222 11.15 2.68 -23.14
C PHE A 222 12.13 1.58 -23.57
N THR A 223 12.58 1.59 -24.83
CA THR A 223 13.52 0.59 -25.38
C THR A 223 15.00 1.01 -25.25
N GLY A 224 15.29 2.30 -25.09
CA GLY A 224 16.65 2.83 -24.97
C GLY A 224 16.96 3.36 -23.55
N PRO A 225 16.71 4.64 -23.26
CA PRO A 225 17.03 5.27 -21.97
C PRO A 225 16.51 4.51 -20.74
N PHE A 226 15.24 4.10 -20.75
CA PHE A 226 14.67 3.36 -19.62
C PHE A 226 15.24 1.95 -19.50
N ALA A 227 15.44 1.25 -20.63
CA ALA A 227 16.07 -0.06 -20.63
C ALA A 227 17.52 -0.01 -20.10
N LYS A 228 18.28 1.02 -20.46
CA LYS A 228 19.63 1.27 -19.92
C LYS A 228 19.60 1.47 -18.40
N LEU A 229 18.62 2.24 -17.89
CA LEU A 229 18.45 2.43 -16.45
C LEU A 229 18.15 1.11 -15.71
N LEU A 230 17.37 0.23 -16.34
CA LEU A 230 17.12 -1.12 -15.84
C LEU A 230 18.40 -1.96 -15.82
N ASP A 231 19.23 -1.86 -16.86
CA ASP A 231 20.52 -2.58 -16.94
C ASP A 231 21.53 -2.08 -15.90
N ASP A 232 21.62 -0.77 -15.67
CA ASP A 232 22.50 -0.15 -14.66
C ASP A 232 22.15 -0.63 -13.22
N ASN A 233 20.89 -1.03 -13.01
CA ASN A 233 20.37 -1.58 -11.76
C ASN A 233 20.23 -3.12 -11.75
N TYR A 234 20.73 -3.81 -12.77
CA TYR A 234 20.63 -5.27 -12.93
C TYR A 234 19.20 -5.82 -12.80
N VAL A 235 18.26 -5.13 -13.43
CA VAL A 235 16.88 -5.58 -13.55
C VAL A 235 16.75 -6.50 -14.77
N GLN A 236 16.71 -7.80 -14.53
CA GLN A 236 16.49 -8.82 -15.58
C GLN A 236 15.01 -9.16 -15.79
N GLU A 237 14.18 -8.93 -14.77
CA GLU A 237 12.75 -9.22 -14.76
C GLU A 237 11.95 -8.10 -15.45
N LYS A 238 10.73 -8.42 -15.89
CA LYS A 238 9.82 -7.40 -16.40
C LYS A 238 9.35 -6.48 -15.27
N VAL A 239 9.23 -5.19 -15.54
CA VAL A 239 8.76 -4.19 -14.57
C VAL A 239 7.28 -3.88 -14.74
N LYS A 240 6.59 -3.62 -13.63
CA LYS A 240 5.22 -3.14 -13.63
C LYS A 240 5.22 -1.62 -13.50
N LEU A 241 4.47 -0.95 -14.38
CA LEU A 241 4.44 0.50 -14.48
C LEU A 241 3.07 1.05 -14.08
N TRP A 242 3.09 2.12 -13.30
CA TRP A 242 1.92 2.92 -12.92
C TRP A 242 2.13 4.33 -13.43
N ALA A 243 1.27 4.78 -14.34
CA ALA A 243 1.38 6.08 -14.99
C ALA A 243 0.21 6.99 -14.60
N SER A 244 0.44 8.30 -14.73
CA SER A 244 -0.63 9.28 -14.69
C SER A 244 -1.66 9.04 -15.82
N PRO A 245 -2.90 9.54 -15.67
CA PRO A 245 -3.92 9.45 -16.72
C PRO A 245 -3.50 10.16 -18.03
N ASP A 246 -2.69 11.22 -17.92
CA ASP A 246 -2.20 11.98 -19.08
C ASP A 246 -1.23 11.17 -19.93
N ILE A 247 -0.27 10.49 -19.28
CA ILE A 247 0.63 9.56 -19.96
C ILE A 247 -0.17 8.39 -20.54
N MET A 248 -1.09 7.81 -19.77
CA MET A 248 -1.91 6.68 -20.24
C MET A 248 -2.74 7.06 -21.48
N ARG A 249 -3.25 8.29 -21.55
CA ARG A 249 -3.96 8.78 -22.74
C ARG A 249 -3.05 8.84 -23.96
N ASN A 250 -1.78 9.22 -23.79
CA ASN A 250 -0.81 9.23 -24.88
C ASN A 250 -0.44 7.79 -25.31
N LEU A 251 -0.28 6.87 -24.36
CA LEU A 251 0.05 5.46 -24.62
C LEU A 251 -1.05 4.69 -25.37
N ASN A 252 -2.32 5.07 -25.17
CA ASN A 252 -3.46 4.46 -25.87
C ASN A 252 -3.74 5.03 -27.26
N LYS A 253 -2.95 6.02 -27.72
CA LYS A 253 -3.08 6.51 -29.09
C LYS A 253 -2.70 5.39 -30.07
N PRO A 254 -3.33 5.37 -31.27
CA PRO A 254 -2.88 4.49 -32.33
C PRO A 254 -1.42 4.81 -32.65
N TYR A 255 -0.62 3.77 -32.88
CA TYR A 255 0.79 3.96 -33.23
C TYR A 255 0.90 4.68 -34.57
N SER A 256 0.00 4.36 -35.52
CA SER A 256 0.03 4.91 -36.88
C SER A 256 0.16 6.43 -36.90
N ASP A 257 1.19 6.89 -37.59
CA ASP A 257 1.42 8.31 -37.88
C ASP A 257 1.21 8.59 -39.38
N ALA A 258 1.49 9.83 -39.79
CA ALA A 258 1.40 10.23 -41.20
C ALA A 258 2.51 9.64 -42.08
N ALA A 259 3.54 9.00 -41.50
CA ALA A 259 4.72 8.50 -42.20
C ALA A 259 4.70 6.98 -42.45
N GLY A 260 3.77 6.24 -41.86
CA GLY A 260 3.53 4.83 -42.19
C GLY A 260 2.48 4.15 -41.31
N PHE A 261 1.74 3.21 -41.90
CA PHE A 261 0.76 2.41 -41.18
C PHE A 261 1.47 1.41 -40.26
N LYS A 262 1.26 1.55 -38.95
CA LYS A 262 1.72 0.61 -37.93
C LYS A 262 0.49 0.20 -37.12
N GLU A 263 0.13 -1.08 -37.20
CA GLU A 263 -1.04 -1.63 -36.49
C GLU A 263 -0.83 -1.63 -34.98
N GLY A 264 -1.87 -1.27 -34.23
CA GLY A 264 -1.90 -1.34 -32.77
C GLY A 264 -1.74 0.01 -32.07
N THR A 265 -1.65 -0.04 -30.74
CA THR A 265 -1.42 1.13 -29.89
C THR A 265 0.04 1.27 -29.49
N VAL A 266 0.47 2.47 -29.08
CA VAL A 266 1.83 2.68 -28.54
C VAL A 266 2.10 1.76 -27.35
N LEU A 267 1.10 1.56 -26.51
CA LEU A 267 1.14 0.65 -25.36
C LEU A 267 1.49 -0.79 -25.75
N GLU A 268 0.88 -1.33 -26.80
CA GLU A 268 1.15 -2.70 -27.25
C GLU A 268 2.60 -2.90 -27.69
N TYR A 269 3.19 -1.90 -28.34
CA TYR A 269 4.61 -1.92 -28.71
C TYR A 269 5.50 -1.86 -27.48
N ILE A 270 5.16 -1.03 -26.48
CA ILE A 270 5.91 -0.93 -25.24
C ILE A 270 5.85 -2.26 -24.45
N LEU A 271 4.71 -2.93 -24.40
CA LEU A 271 4.59 -4.24 -23.74
C LEU A 271 5.33 -5.36 -24.48
N ARG A 272 5.45 -5.25 -25.81
CA ARG A 272 6.14 -6.24 -26.64
C ARG A 272 7.65 -6.08 -26.63
N TYR A 273 8.15 -4.85 -26.71
CA TYR A 273 9.57 -4.54 -26.90
C TYR A 273 10.22 -3.92 -25.67
N GLY A 274 9.46 -3.22 -24.83
CA GLY A 274 9.91 -2.78 -23.53
C GLY A 274 9.90 -3.96 -22.55
N ARG A 275 10.85 -4.00 -21.62
CA ARG A 275 10.89 -4.99 -20.52
C ARG A 275 9.80 -4.72 -19.47
N ILE A 276 8.57 -4.50 -19.92
CA ILE A 276 7.43 -4.06 -19.12
C ILE A 276 6.39 -5.18 -19.11
N GLU A 277 5.91 -5.54 -17.93
CA GLU A 277 4.90 -6.58 -17.74
C GLU A 277 3.50 -6.04 -17.97
N SER A 278 3.19 -4.90 -17.36
CA SER A 278 1.89 -4.24 -17.46
C SER A 278 2.05 -2.75 -17.17
N VAL A 279 1.23 -1.95 -17.83
CA VAL A 279 1.08 -0.53 -17.52
C VAL A 279 -0.34 -0.30 -17.01
N ASN A 280 -0.46 0.24 -15.81
CA ASN A 280 -1.73 0.58 -15.20
C ASN A 280 -1.80 2.09 -14.96
N GLN A 281 -3.02 2.63 -14.89
CA GLN A 281 -3.24 4.02 -14.57
C GLN A 281 -3.50 4.20 -13.07
N THR A 282 -3.03 5.30 -12.51
CA THR A 282 -3.42 5.77 -11.17
C THR A 282 -3.67 7.26 -11.23
N PHE A 283 -4.78 7.72 -10.64
CA PHE A 283 -5.14 9.14 -10.63
C PHE A 283 -4.41 9.92 -9.52
N LYS A 284 -3.68 9.23 -8.65
CA LYS A 284 -2.79 9.85 -7.66
C LYS A 284 -1.52 10.43 -8.27
N LEU A 285 -1.21 10.10 -9.53
CA LEU A 285 -0.11 10.69 -10.31
C LEU A 285 -0.67 11.66 -11.34
N THR A 286 -0.02 12.82 -11.52
CA THR A 286 -0.46 13.88 -12.44
C THR A 286 0.68 14.32 -13.35
N GLY A 287 0.34 14.73 -14.58
CA GLY A 287 1.33 15.24 -15.54
C GLY A 287 2.33 14.18 -16.03
N ASN A 288 3.58 14.57 -16.28
CA ASN A 288 4.64 13.70 -16.78
C ASN A 288 5.30 12.89 -15.64
N HIS A 289 4.49 12.07 -14.97
CA HIS A 289 4.90 11.27 -13.82
C HIS A 289 4.49 9.81 -13.97
N PHE A 290 5.46 8.90 -13.89
CA PHE A 290 5.20 7.47 -13.73
C PHE A 290 6.10 6.82 -12.66
N ILE A 291 5.65 5.67 -12.16
CA ILE A 291 6.38 4.82 -11.22
C ILE A 291 6.54 3.46 -11.85
N ALA A 292 7.70 2.84 -11.69
CA ALA A 292 7.93 1.47 -12.11
C ALA A 292 8.63 0.66 -11.02
N TYR A 293 8.22 -0.59 -10.83
CA TYR A 293 8.89 -1.50 -9.91
C TYR A 293 8.82 -2.94 -10.39
N VAL A 294 9.80 -3.73 -9.96
CA VAL A 294 9.76 -5.18 -10.10
C VAL A 294 8.86 -5.76 -9.01
N ARG A 295 7.83 -6.53 -9.40
CA ARG A 295 6.84 -7.13 -8.49
C ARG A 295 7.45 -8.32 -7.73
N ASN A 296 8.36 -8.04 -6.82
CA ASN A 296 9.04 -9.04 -6.02
C ASN A 296 9.26 -8.53 -4.59
N SER A 297 8.85 -9.34 -3.62
CA SER A 297 8.97 -9.05 -2.18
C SER A 297 10.41 -8.85 -1.70
N GLN A 298 11.41 -9.22 -2.50
CA GLN A 298 12.81 -8.94 -2.19
C GLN A 298 13.16 -7.45 -2.35
N TYR A 299 12.47 -6.70 -3.23
CA TYR A 299 12.81 -5.31 -3.55
C TYR A 299 11.79 -4.33 -2.99
N ILE A 300 10.49 -4.63 -3.16
CA ILE A 300 9.39 -3.82 -2.66
C ILE A 300 8.37 -4.72 -1.98
N LYS A 301 7.94 -4.33 -0.77
CA LYS A 301 6.86 -5.04 -0.07
C LYS A 301 6.23 -4.18 0.99
N THR A 302 4.97 -4.50 1.27
CA THR A 302 4.24 -3.92 2.38
C THR A 302 4.42 -4.77 3.64
N ARG A 303 4.46 -4.10 4.78
CA ARG A 303 4.54 -4.71 6.11
C ARG A 303 3.21 -4.53 6.80
N ILE A 304 2.50 -5.62 7.01
CA ILE A 304 1.15 -5.61 7.58
C ILE A 304 1.26 -6.01 9.05
N ALA A 305 1.13 -5.04 9.95
CA ALA A 305 1.18 -5.26 11.39
C ALA A 305 -0.21 -5.61 11.95
N ALA A 306 -1.24 -4.89 11.49
CA ALA A 306 -2.63 -5.17 11.77
C ALA A 306 -3.44 -4.93 10.50
N PRO A 307 -4.29 -5.88 10.06
CA PRO A 307 -5.19 -5.62 8.95
C PRO A 307 -6.30 -4.63 9.32
N VAL A 308 -7.03 -4.12 8.32
CA VAL A 308 -8.16 -3.20 8.57
C VAL A 308 -9.20 -3.92 9.44
N GLY A 309 -9.50 -3.35 10.60
CA GLY A 309 -10.48 -3.85 11.54
C GLY A 309 -11.39 -2.76 12.07
N THR A 310 -12.67 -3.08 12.23
CA THR A 310 -13.69 -2.22 12.82
C THR A 310 -14.05 -2.73 14.21
N PHE A 311 -14.01 -1.84 15.20
CA PHE A 311 -14.38 -2.13 16.59
C PHE A 311 -15.22 -1.01 17.18
N MET A 312 -16.19 -1.37 18.02
CA MET A 312 -17.04 -0.41 18.71
C MET A 312 -16.54 -0.22 20.14
N ILE A 313 -16.50 1.04 20.57
CA ILE A 313 -16.10 1.38 21.93
C ILE A 313 -17.26 1.01 22.87
N PRO A 314 -17.03 0.20 23.92
CA PRO A 314 -18.08 -0.15 24.87
C PRO A 314 -18.63 1.09 25.56
N ARG A 315 -19.95 1.16 25.66
CA ARG A 315 -20.67 2.23 26.37
C ARG A 315 -20.55 1.98 27.87
N GLN A 316 -20.50 3.04 28.67
CA GLN A 316 -20.51 2.94 30.14
C GLN A 316 -21.90 3.26 30.71
N ASN A 317 -22.64 4.17 30.07
CA ASN A 317 -23.99 4.55 30.45
C ASN A 317 -25.02 4.24 29.34
N PRO A 318 -26.30 4.05 29.70
CA PRO A 318 -27.38 3.76 28.74
C PRO A 318 -27.64 4.85 27.68
N PHE A 319 -27.13 6.07 27.88
CA PHE A 319 -27.33 7.22 26.98
C PHE A 319 -26.03 7.65 26.26
N ASP A 320 -24.92 6.93 26.45
CA ASP A 320 -23.66 7.26 25.78
C ASP A 320 -23.79 7.09 24.26
N ASN A 321 -23.01 7.83 23.49
CA ASN A 321 -23.01 7.74 22.03
C ASN A 321 -22.49 6.40 21.52
N TYR A 322 -22.89 6.03 20.31
CA TYR A 322 -22.36 4.87 19.60
C TYR A 322 -21.09 5.27 18.87
N ASN A 323 -19.93 4.92 19.45
CA ASN A 323 -18.63 5.24 18.89
C ASN A 323 -18.01 3.99 18.23
N THR A 324 -17.61 4.13 16.97
CA THR A 324 -16.90 3.09 16.22
C THR A 324 -15.55 3.60 15.78
N LEU A 325 -14.53 2.76 15.89
CA LEU A 325 -13.16 3.02 15.47
C LEU A 325 -12.77 1.98 14.42
N VAL A 326 -12.26 2.46 13.30
CA VAL A 326 -11.65 1.65 12.24
C VAL A 326 -10.15 1.92 12.27
N TRP A 327 -9.35 0.87 12.26
CA TRP A 327 -7.89 1.01 12.29
C TRP A 327 -7.17 -0.03 11.46
N SER A 328 -5.96 0.29 11.05
CA SER A 328 -5.04 -0.56 10.29
C SER A 328 -3.60 -0.15 10.60
N ALA A 329 -2.67 -1.10 10.58
CA ALA A 329 -1.25 -0.80 10.73
C ALA A 329 -0.47 -1.42 9.58
N VAL A 330 -0.01 -0.57 8.67
CA VAL A 330 0.72 -0.98 7.47
C VAL A 330 1.87 -0.01 7.18
N GLY A 331 2.98 -0.52 6.65
CA GLY A 331 4.10 0.30 6.19
C GLY A 331 4.64 -0.17 4.86
N LEU A 332 5.34 0.71 4.14
CA LEU A 332 6.07 0.36 2.93
C LEU A 332 7.53 0.03 3.29
N GLN A 333 8.10 -0.95 2.62
CA GLN A 333 9.54 -1.21 2.67
C GLN A 333 10.10 -1.33 1.26
N ILE A 334 11.12 -0.50 0.98
CA ILE A 334 11.92 -0.56 -0.24
C ILE A 334 13.37 -0.88 0.13
N LYS A 335 13.90 -1.92 -0.51
CA LYS A 335 15.25 -2.39 -0.28
C LYS A 335 16.18 -1.99 -1.41
N ARG A 336 17.39 -1.55 -1.04
CA ARG A 336 18.52 -1.37 -1.97
C ARG A 336 19.66 -2.32 -1.63
N ASP A 337 20.49 -2.57 -2.63
CA ASP A 337 21.79 -3.22 -2.47
C ASP A 337 22.83 -2.26 -1.87
N PHE A 338 23.95 -2.79 -1.37
CA PHE A 338 25.05 -2.03 -0.78
C PHE A 338 25.62 -1.00 -1.77
N ASN A 339 25.66 -1.37 -3.05
CA ASN A 339 26.12 -0.50 -4.14
C ASN A 339 25.10 0.58 -4.55
N GLY A 340 24.03 0.77 -3.77
CA GLY A 340 23.01 1.80 -4.02
C GLY A 340 21.97 1.41 -5.07
N ARG A 341 22.05 0.21 -5.65
CA ARG A 341 21.13 -0.25 -6.71
C ARG A 341 19.77 -0.62 -6.13
N SER A 342 18.72 -0.16 -6.81
CA SER A 342 17.32 -0.46 -6.47
C SER A 342 16.54 -0.87 -7.71
N LYS A 343 15.45 -1.62 -7.49
CA LYS A 343 14.54 -2.06 -8.56
C LYS A 343 13.19 -1.34 -8.51
N VAL A 344 13.18 -0.18 -7.86
CA VAL A 344 12.04 0.75 -7.79
C VAL A 344 12.48 2.07 -8.38
N PHE A 345 11.64 2.61 -9.26
CA PHE A 345 11.91 3.79 -10.06
C PHE A 345 10.75 4.78 -9.94
N ASN A 346 11.08 6.03 -9.69
CA ASN A 346 10.17 7.15 -9.73
C ASN A 346 10.63 8.10 -10.83
N ALA A 347 9.81 8.31 -11.86
CA ALA A 347 10.16 9.12 -13.00
C ALA A 347 9.23 10.32 -13.11
N GLN A 348 9.80 11.53 -13.03
CA GLN A 348 9.06 12.79 -13.00
C GLN A 348 9.83 13.84 -13.80
N GLY A 349 9.12 14.70 -14.52
CA GLY A 349 9.72 15.83 -15.22
C GLY A 349 8.75 16.90 -15.68
#